data_AF-C5L3I3-F1
#
_entry.id   AF-C5L3I3-F1
#
_cell.length_a   1.000
_cell.length_b   1.000
_cell.length_c   1.000
_cell.angle_alpha   90.00
_cell.angle_beta   90.00
_cell.angle_gamma   90.00
#
_symmetry.space_group_name_H-M   'P 1'
#
loop_
_entity.id
_entity.type
_entity.pdbx_description
1 polymer ?
#
loop_
_entity_poly.entity_id
_entity_poly.type
_entity_poly.pdbx_seq_one_letter_code
_entity_poly.pdbx_strand_id
1 'polypeptide(L)'
;MTVLCHCSAALALVAITTLTVPARGWESEVPPDDYLVSPVQYGHGRRLGESGGTCEASIEGVPWEPLRLGVHFIDLEADLPDKPMRDFIRSEAVPRAVAFWQKTLMVRRAQAPVRAARSCGSRWPHGVCYSVYYKGGGASCGYINGTAIMIPDEYLDELTTFKECYGDDTCGYPTVYPAGEGYSDVDMVILVTAKHDSACGINGNGVIAFALSCQRDQCDRPTFGLVNVCPQMINVDSEYAKDNLVGTMTHELAHALVFSAYKYPLFRYADGSPRVPRNPDTAGVLRPYGTRGSCVFKIVTPKVVEKARDYFDCPTLDGMEIENQSPRQGCHVLESHWEQRLLEGELMVPIANFGYHFMSEITLALFEDSGWYLPDYSMATKMHKGMFFGYKQGCSFAMDKCINSESEATFEVGKKKTSHFCGAADDDEDRCSLDLKTKVRCSVKHEKAPLSQYE
;
A
#
# COMPACT_ATOMS: atom_id res chain seq x y z
N MET A 1 -14.42 31.06 -21.59
CA MET A 1 -13.03 30.66 -21.29
C MET A 1 -13.04 30.25 -19.84
N THR A 2 -13.26 28.97 -19.57
CA THR A 2 -13.27 28.43 -18.21
C THR A 2 -11.83 28.11 -17.87
N VAL A 3 -11.24 28.84 -16.92
CA VAL A 3 -9.87 28.59 -16.43
C VAL A 3 -10.00 27.48 -15.39
N LEU A 4 -9.44 26.31 -15.68
CA LEU A 4 -9.32 25.22 -14.72
C LEU A 4 -7.96 25.35 -14.02
N CYS A 5 -8.00 25.67 -12.73
CA CYS A 5 -6.84 25.56 -11.84
C CYS A 5 -6.82 24.15 -11.24
N HIS A 6 -5.68 23.48 -11.33
CA HIS A 6 -5.43 22.26 -10.56
C HIS A 6 -5.24 22.62 -9.09
N CYS A 7 -5.87 21.85 -8.19
CA CYS A 7 -5.56 21.91 -6.77
C CYS A 7 -4.27 21.12 -6.51
N SER A 8 -3.11 21.70 -6.81
CA SER A 8 -1.86 21.20 -6.25
C SER A 8 -1.64 21.85 -4.88
N ALA A 9 -1.40 21.04 -3.85
CA ALA A 9 -0.91 21.55 -2.58
C ALA A 9 0.40 22.31 -2.79
N ALA A 10 0.65 23.37 -2.02
CA ALA A 10 1.88 24.15 -2.14
C ALA A 10 3.10 23.24 -1.86
N LEU A 11 3.94 23.01 -2.87
CA LEU A 11 5.12 22.14 -2.80
C LEU A 11 6.27 22.83 -2.06
N ALA A 12 6.95 22.08 -1.19
CA ALA A 12 8.14 22.55 -0.50
C ALA A 12 9.34 22.63 -1.46
N LEU A 13 9.96 23.81 -1.55
CA LEU A 13 11.24 24.01 -2.24
C LEU A 13 12.33 24.20 -1.19
N VAL A 14 13.10 23.14 -0.92
CA VAL A 14 14.31 23.24 -0.08
C VAL A 14 15.40 23.91 -0.91
N ALA A 15 15.81 25.11 -0.51
CA ALA A 15 16.87 25.87 -1.15
C ALA A 15 18.24 25.25 -0.85
N ILE A 16 18.74 24.41 -1.76
CA ILE A 16 20.18 24.13 -1.90
C ILE A 16 20.67 24.96 -3.08
N THR A 17 21.69 25.78 -2.83
CA THR A 17 22.30 26.69 -3.80
C THR A 17 22.71 25.97 -5.10
N THR A 18 22.18 26.49 -6.22
CA THR A 18 22.56 26.25 -7.61
C THR A 18 22.51 24.81 -8.14
N LEU A 19 21.30 24.37 -8.49
CA LEU A 19 20.94 23.71 -9.76
C LEU A 19 19.41 23.71 -9.85
N THR A 20 18.84 24.36 -10.87
CA THR A 20 17.39 24.44 -11.08
C THR A 20 16.83 23.07 -11.44
N VAL A 21 16.29 22.36 -10.44
CA VAL A 21 15.46 21.17 -10.63
C VAL A 21 14.03 21.54 -10.21
N PRO A 22 13.05 21.54 -11.12
CA PRO A 22 11.67 21.90 -10.78
C PRO A 22 11.06 20.81 -9.89
N ALA A 23 10.41 21.20 -8.79
CA ALA A 23 9.49 20.34 -8.05
C ALA A 23 8.33 19.98 -9.00
N ARG A 24 8.37 18.78 -9.57
CA ARG A 24 7.26 18.19 -10.33
C ARG A 24 6.84 16.96 -9.55
N GLY A 25 5.57 16.94 -9.11
CA GLY A 25 4.95 15.74 -8.56
C GLY A 25 5.05 14.60 -9.56
N TRP A 26 5.35 13.41 -9.05
CA TRP A 26 5.71 12.24 -9.84
C TRP A 26 4.56 11.24 -9.81
N GLU A 27 3.69 11.31 -10.81
CA GLU A 27 2.83 10.19 -11.17
C GLU A 27 3.60 9.30 -12.14
N SER A 28 3.80 8.04 -11.78
CA SER A 28 4.22 7.02 -12.74
C SER A 28 3.29 5.84 -12.63
N GLU A 29 2.71 5.48 -13.78
CA GLU A 29 1.93 4.26 -14.00
C GLU A 29 2.62 3.07 -13.34
N VAL A 30 2.00 2.53 -12.29
CA VAL A 30 2.28 1.18 -11.82
C VAL A 30 2.08 0.28 -13.06
N PRO A 31 3.07 -0.56 -13.43
CA PRO A 31 2.91 -1.47 -14.57
C PRO A 31 1.64 -2.29 -14.37
N PRO A 32 0.98 -2.76 -15.45
CA PRO A 32 -0.25 -3.54 -15.32
C PRO A 32 -0.02 -4.69 -14.33
N ASP A 33 -0.64 -4.56 -13.16
CA ASP A 33 -0.59 -5.47 -12.00
C ASP A 33 -1.23 -6.84 -12.29
N ASP A 34 -1.25 -7.26 -13.55
CA ASP A 34 -1.85 -8.49 -14.09
C ASP A 34 -1.27 -9.78 -13.49
N TYR A 35 -0.36 -9.71 -12.52
CA TYR A 35 0.33 -10.86 -11.94
C TYR A 35 0.47 -10.86 -10.40
N LEU A 36 -0.14 -9.93 -9.66
CA LEU A 36 0.21 -9.73 -8.23
C LEU A 36 -0.64 -10.47 -7.19
N VAL A 37 -1.52 -11.37 -7.61
CA VAL A 37 -2.03 -12.40 -6.69
C VAL A 37 -1.88 -13.73 -7.39
N SER A 38 -0.87 -14.51 -6.98
CA SER A 38 -0.79 -15.92 -7.36
C SER A 38 -2.17 -16.54 -7.13
N PRO A 39 -2.81 -17.20 -8.12
CA PRO A 39 -4.11 -17.81 -7.94
C PRO A 39 -4.02 -18.73 -6.72
N VAL A 40 -4.77 -18.34 -5.70
CA VAL A 40 -4.60 -18.79 -4.32
C VAL A 40 -4.71 -20.30 -4.27
N GLN A 41 -3.56 -20.94 -4.20
CA GLN A 41 -3.48 -22.26 -3.61
C GLN A 41 -3.46 -21.97 -2.13
N TYR A 42 -4.48 -22.43 -1.43
CA TYR A 42 -4.50 -22.48 0.02
C TYR A 42 -3.26 -23.29 0.46
N GLY A 43 -2.12 -22.61 0.62
CA GLY A 43 -0.95 -23.20 1.23
C GLY A 43 -1.29 -23.52 2.67
N HIS A 44 -0.78 -24.64 3.16
CA HIS A 44 -0.87 -25.02 4.57
C HIS A 44 -0.06 -24.07 5.48
N GLY A 45 0.67 -23.12 4.88
CA GLY A 45 1.73 -22.33 5.49
C GLY A 45 1.38 -21.18 6.42
N ARG A 46 0.11 -20.92 6.74
CA ARG A 46 -0.26 -20.34 8.04
C ARG A 46 -1.63 -20.85 8.43
N ARG A 47 -1.63 -21.96 9.15
CA ARG A 47 -2.81 -22.46 9.82
C ARG A 47 -2.91 -21.77 11.18
N LEU A 48 -4.03 -21.12 11.47
CA LEU A 48 -4.38 -20.73 12.86
C LEU A 48 -4.84 -21.97 13.67
N GLY A 49 -4.41 -23.17 13.27
CA GLY A 49 -4.85 -24.47 13.78
C GLY A 49 -4.88 -25.54 12.68
N GLU A 50 -4.64 -26.82 13.03
CA GLU A 50 -4.54 -27.95 12.09
C GLU A 50 -5.82 -28.27 11.30
N SER A 51 -6.97 -27.71 11.67
CA SER A 51 -8.24 -28.01 11.03
C SER A 51 -8.37 -27.32 9.68
N GLY A 52 -8.69 -28.07 8.62
CA GLY A 52 -9.17 -27.55 7.34
C GLY A 52 -10.55 -26.90 7.41
N GLY A 53 -10.81 -26.13 8.46
CA GLY A 53 -12.06 -25.40 8.71
C GLY A 53 -12.06 -24.03 8.04
N THR A 54 -13.20 -23.34 8.15
CA THR A 54 -13.38 -21.98 7.62
C THR A 54 -12.54 -20.95 8.40
N CYS A 55 -12.41 -19.72 7.90
CA CYS A 55 -11.69 -18.67 8.63
C CYS A 55 -12.31 -18.40 10.01
N GLU A 56 -13.65 -18.36 10.08
CA GLU A 56 -14.45 -18.13 11.27
C GLU A 56 -14.08 -19.11 12.39
N ALA A 57 -14.02 -20.41 12.07
CA ALA A 57 -13.59 -21.45 13.01
C ALA A 57 -12.11 -21.30 13.41
N SER A 58 -11.27 -20.82 12.49
CA SER A 58 -9.83 -20.63 12.71
C SER A 58 -9.50 -19.48 13.67
N ILE A 59 -10.41 -18.54 13.87
CA ILE A 59 -10.17 -17.33 14.67
C ILE A 59 -10.94 -17.31 15.99
N GLU A 60 -11.90 -18.21 16.17
CA GLU A 60 -12.73 -18.29 17.36
C GLU A 60 -11.87 -18.54 18.60
N GLY A 61 -12.01 -17.68 19.62
CA GLY A 61 -11.23 -17.79 20.86
C GLY A 61 -9.74 -17.46 20.75
N VAL A 62 -9.23 -17.12 19.55
CA VAL A 62 -7.81 -16.76 19.36
C VAL A 62 -7.58 -15.30 19.77
N PRO A 63 -6.69 -15.03 20.75
CA PRO A 63 -6.44 -13.67 21.22
C PRO A 63 -5.68 -12.83 20.19
N TRP A 64 -5.81 -11.52 20.33
CA TRP A 64 -4.94 -10.56 19.66
C TRP A 64 -3.60 -10.47 20.41
N GLU A 65 -2.50 -10.49 19.68
CA GLU A 65 -1.14 -10.35 20.22
C GLU A 65 -0.28 -9.46 19.32
N PRO A 66 0.85 -8.89 19.79
CA PRO A 66 1.70 -8.04 18.96
C PRO A 66 2.16 -8.74 17.67
N LEU A 67 2.03 -8.04 16.54
CA LEU A 67 2.45 -8.48 15.22
C LEU A 67 3.96 -8.76 15.16
N ARG A 68 4.33 -9.84 14.45
CA ARG A 68 5.73 -10.20 14.19
C ARG A 68 5.97 -10.27 12.69
N LEU A 69 6.91 -9.49 12.17
CA LEU A 69 7.31 -9.47 10.77
C LEU A 69 8.72 -10.05 10.64
N GLY A 70 8.85 -11.08 9.80
CA GLY A 70 10.14 -11.60 9.37
C GLY A 70 10.64 -10.80 8.18
N VAL A 71 11.95 -10.55 8.11
CA VAL A 71 12.58 -9.91 6.95
C VAL A 71 13.59 -10.86 6.35
N HIS A 72 13.60 -10.96 5.02
CA HIS A 72 14.62 -11.68 4.26
C HIS A 72 15.09 -10.80 3.09
N PHE A 73 16.38 -10.47 3.07
CA PHE A 73 16.98 -9.69 1.98
C PHE A 73 17.44 -10.62 0.87
N ILE A 74 17.06 -10.34 -0.38
CA ILE A 74 17.43 -11.12 -1.54
C ILE A 74 18.44 -10.32 -2.38
N ASP A 75 19.61 -10.92 -2.62
CA ASP A 75 20.67 -10.41 -3.50
C ASP A 75 21.14 -8.97 -3.24
N LEU A 76 20.91 -8.44 -2.03
CA LEU A 76 21.13 -7.02 -1.73
C LEU A 76 22.59 -6.57 -1.95
N GLU A 77 23.57 -7.44 -1.66
CA GLU A 77 24.99 -7.17 -1.91
C GLU A 77 25.31 -6.98 -3.39
N ALA A 78 24.66 -7.75 -4.27
CA ALA A 78 24.88 -7.69 -5.71
C ALA A 78 24.10 -6.54 -6.34
N ASP A 79 22.86 -6.34 -5.92
CA ASP A 79 21.96 -5.34 -6.48
C ASP A 79 22.25 -3.92 -5.97
N LEU A 80 22.86 -3.80 -4.78
CA LEU A 80 23.16 -2.54 -4.12
C LEU A 80 24.64 -2.46 -3.70
N PRO A 81 25.56 -2.13 -4.63
CA PRO A 81 26.99 -2.13 -4.36
C PRO A 81 27.42 -1.03 -3.39
N ASP A 82 26.69 0.09 -3.33
CA ASP A 82 26.93 1.19 -2.40
C ASP A 82 26.76 0.71 -0.95
N LYS A 83 27.88 0.60 -0.23
CA LYS A 83 27.92 0.03 1.12
C LYS A 83 27.17 0.90 2.15
N PRO A 84 27.37 2.23 2.23
CA PRO A 84 26.61 3.08 3.16
C PRO A 84 25.09 2.94 2.99
N MET A 85 24.60 2.99 1.76
CA MET A 85 23.18 2.85 1.46
C MET A 85 22.65 1.46 1.80
N ARG A 86 23.40 0.41 1.42
CA ARG A 86 23.05 -0.97 1.76
C ARG A 86 22.99 -1.21 3.27
N ASP A 87 23.98 -0.71 4.01
CA ASP A 87 24.04 -0.84 5.47
C ASP A 87 22.88 -0.12 6.13
N PHE A 88 22.54 1.09 5.66
CA PHE A 88 21.41 1.86 6.17
C PHE A 88 20.07 1.16 5.91
N ILE A 89 19.83 0.65 4.70
CA ILE A 89 18.59 -0.09 4.39
C ILE A 89 18.46 -1.33 5.28
N ARG A 90 19.54 -2.13 5.38
CA ARG A 90 19.55 -3.39 6.12
C ARG A 90 19.43 -3.20 7.62
N SER A 91 20.11 -2.20 8.17
CA SER A 91 20.31 -2.07 9.61
C SER A 91 19.41 -1.03 10.26
N GLU A 92 18.87 -0.08 9.48
CA GLU A 92 18.09 1.03 10.00
C GLU A 92 16.74 1.21 9.30
N ALA A 93 16.70 1.44 7.98
CA ALA A 93 15.46 1.83 7.30
C ALA A 93 14.36 0.76 7.40
N VAL A 94 14.67 -0.47 6.99
CA VAL A 94 13.71 -1.59 7.08
C VAL A 94 13.43 -1.96 8.53
N PRO A 95 14.43 -2.15 9.41
CA PRO A 95 14.16 -2.46 10.83
C PRO A 95 13.32 -1.40 11.56
N ARG A 96 13.53 -0.10 11.32
CA ARG A 96 12.72 0.98 11.93
C ARG A 96 11.27 0.93 11.44
N ALA A 97 11.04 0.73 10.15
CA ALA A 97 9.69 0.60 9.58
C ALA A 97 8.96 -0.67 10.09
N VAL A 98 9.67 -1.79 10.17
CA VAL A 98 9.15 -3.04 10.77
C VAL A 98 8.81 -2.83 12.24
N ALA A 99 9.72 -2.24 13.03
CA ALA A 99 9.48 -1.99 14.45
C ALA A 99 8.27 -1.08 14.68
N PHE A 100 8.07 -0.09 13.82
CA PHE A 100 6.88 0.75 13.85
C PHE A 100 5.60 -0.08 13.70
N TRP A 101 5.48 -0.90 12.65
CA TRP A 101 4.26 -1.69 12.43
C TRP A 101 4.04 -2.79 13.47
N GLN A 102 5.10 -3.45 13.95
CA GLN A 102 4.99 -4.44 15.04
C GLN A 102 4.53 -3.83 16.36
N LYS A 103 4.88 -2.57 16.62
CA LYS A 103 4.41 -1.82 17.79
C LYS A 103 2.98 -1.34 17.62
N THR A 104 2.59 -0.98 16.41
CA THR A 104 1.30 -0.38 16.09
C THR A 104 0.18 -1.39 15.94
N LEU A 105 0.48 -2.63 15.55
CA LEU A 105 -0.53 -3.62 15.17
C LEU A 105 -0.50 -4.85 16.07
N MET A 106 -1.68 -5.29 16.47
CA MET A 106 -1.90 -6.63 16.99
C MET A 106 -2.50 -7.52 15.89
N VAL A 107 -2.26 -8.82 16.00
CA VAL A 107 -2.70 -9.86 15.08
C VAL A 107 -3.07 -11.12 15.86
N ARG A 108 -3.96 -11.96 15.31
CA ARG A 108 -4.09 -13.35 15.75
C ARG A 108 -2.89 -14.13 15.22
N ARG A 109 -1.98 -14.57 16.09
CA ARG A 109 -0.65 -15.07 15.69
C ARG A 109 -0.67 -16.39 14.92
N ALA A 110 0.36 -16.57 14.09
CA ALA A 110 0.67 -17.85 13.46
C ALA A 110 1.02 -18.86 14.56
N GLN A 111 0.44 -20.06 14.47
CA GLN A 111 0.71 -21.16 15.41
C GLN A 111 1.82 -22.10 14.93
N ALA A 112 2.26 -21.95 13.69
CA ALA A 112 3.32 -22.74 13.05
C ALA A 112 4.22 -21.83 12.20
N PRO A 113 5.43 -22.29 11.82
CA PRO A 113 6.30 -21.53 10.93
C PRO A 113 5.61 -21.17 9.61
N VAL A 114 5.77 -19.92 9.19
CA VAL A 114 5.13 -19.38 7.99
C VAL A 114 5.78 -19.96 6.74
N ARG A 115 4.96 -20.53 5.85
CA ARG A 115 5.38 -21.11 4.56
C ARG A 115 4.53 -20.57 3.40
N ALA A 116 5.13 -20.51 2.21
CA ALA A 116 4.46 -20.11 0.98
C ALA A 116 4.04 -21.33 0.16
N ALA A 117 2.87 -21.27 -0.48
CA ALA A 117 2.45 -22.32 -1.39
C ALA A 117 3.34 -22.33 -2.65
N ARG A 118 3.76 -23.53 -3.06
CA ARG A 118 4.51 -23.74 -4.30
C ARG A 118 3.63 -23.45 -5.53
N SER A 119 4.22 -22.98 -6.62
CA SER A 119 3.47 -22.64 -7.84
C SER A 119 3.17 -23.87 -8.69
N CYS A 120 1.96 -24.40 -8.58
CA CYS A 120 1.46 -25.37 -9.56
C CYS A 120 1.23 -24.69 -10.92
N GLY A 121 1.81 -25.23 -11.98
CA GLY A 121 1.64 -24.73 -13.35
C GLY A 121 0.33 -25.16 -14.00
N SER A 122 -0.20 -26.34 -13.67
CA SER A 122 -1.50 -26.79 -14.16
C SER A 122 -2.11 -27.86 -13.27
N ARG A 123 -3.44 -27.96 -13.27
CA ARG A 123 -4.21 -28.89 -12.43
C ARG A 123 -5.05 -29.82 -13.28
N TRP A 124 -5.31 -31.02 -12.75
CA TRP A 124 -6.34 -31.91 -13.26
C TRP A 124 -7.75 -31.37 -12.98
N PRO A 125 -8.80 -31.86 -13.66
CA PRO A 125 -10.18 -31.39 -13.45
C PRO A 125 -10.67 -31.46 -11.99
N HIS A 126 -10.27 -32.48 -11.23
CA HIS A 126 -10.59 -32.62 -9.80
C HIS A 126 -9.62 -31.84 -8.88
N GLY A 127 -8.77 -30.98 -9.44
CA GLY A 127 -8.02 -29.97 -8.69
C GLY A 127 -6.62 -30.37 -8.21
N VAL A 128 -6.17 -31.62 -8.32
CA VAL A 128 -4.78 -31.97 -7.93
C VAL A 128 -3.76 -31.41 -8.93
N CYS A 129 -2.55 -31.13 -8.43
CA CYS A 129 -1.51 -30.51 -9.24
C CYS A 129 -0.89 -31.51 -10.22
N TYR A 130 -0.87 -31.17 -11.51
CA TYR A 130 -0.27 -31.99 -12.57
C TYR A 130 1.23 -31.69 -12.73
N SER A 131 1.57 -30.40 -12.84
CA SER A 131 2.93 -29.94 -13.07
C SER A 131 3.25 -28.68 -12.26
N VAL A 132 4.53 -28.48 -11.98
CA VAL A 132 5.02 -27.25 -11.33
C VAL A 132 5.37 -26.19 -12.38
N TYR A 133 5.20 -24.92 -12.03
CA TYR A 133 5.56 -23.79 -12.89
C TYR A 133 7.08 -23.54 -12.89
N TYR A 134 7.70 -23.57 -11.71
CA TYR A 134 9.15 -23.40 -11.55
C TYR A 134 9.84 -24.75 -11.37
N LYS A 135 11.02 -24.91 -11.98
CA LYS A 135 11.87 -26.09 -11.77
C LYS A 135 12.16 -26.26 -10.28
N GLY A 136 12.03 -27.49 -9.77
CA GLY A 136 12.19 -27.77 -8.35
C GLY A 136 10.96 -27.46 -7.49
N GLY A 137 9.84 -27.02 -8.10
CA GLY A 137 8.61 -26.73 -7.39
C GLY A 137 8.64 -25.39 -6.64
N GLY A 138 9.39 -24.40 -7.11
CA GLY A 138 9.48 -23.08 -6.46
C GLY A 138 8.17 -22.29 -6.45
N ALA A 139 8.21 -21.11 -5.83
CA ALA A 139 7.20 -20.05 -5.97
C ALA A 139 7.87 -18.68 -6.06
N SER A 140 7.22 -17.72 -6.72
CA SER A 140 7.68 -16.34 -6.77
C SER A 140 6.77 -15.42 -5.97
N CYS A 141 7.35 -14.29 -5.55
CA CYS A 141 6.66 -13.18 -4.92
C CYS A 141 6.70 -11.98 -5.85
N GLY A 142 6.00 -12.07 -6.98
CA GLY A 142 6.00 -11.03 -8.00
C GLY A 142 7.23 -11.09 -8.93
N TYR A 143 7.29 -10.09 -9.81
CA TYR A 143 8.31 -9.96 -10.84
C TYR A 143 8.86 -8.54 -10.85
N ILE A 144 10.18 -8.41 -11.05
CA ILE A 144 10.85 -7.12 -11.23
C ILE A 144 11.61 -7.17 -12.54
N ASN A 145 11.30 -6.25 -13.46
CA ASN A 145 11.87 -6.19 -14.79
C ASN A 145 11.85 -7.56 -15.52
N GLY A 146 10.70 -8.25 -15.44
CA GLY A 146 10.48 -9.58 -16.02
C GLY A 146 11.17 -10.74 -15.27
N THR A 147 11.91 -10.47 -14.21
CA THR A 147 12.59 -11.50 -13.40
C THR A 147 11.73 -11.88 -12.21
N ALA A 148 11.42 -13.17 -12.06
CA ALA A 148 10.68 -13.69 -10.92
C ALA A 148 11.51 -13.54 -9.63
N ILE A 149 10.92 -12.94 -8.60
CA ILE A 149 11.55 -12.88 -7.28
C ILE A 149 11.19 -14.15 -6.53
N MET A 150 12.10 -15.13 -6.51
CA MET A 150 11.83 -16.43 -5.93
C MET A 150 11.74 -16.35 -4.40
N ILE A 151 10.72 -16.99 -3.84
CA ILE A 151 10.64 -17.25 -2.40
C ILE A 151 11.68 -18.36 -2.10
N PRO A 152 12.59 -18.17 -1.11
CA PRO A 152 13.57 -19.19 -0.74
C PRO A 152 12.94 -20.56 -0.46
N ASP A 153 13.60 -21.64 -0.90
CA ASP A 153 13.07 -23.01 -0.82
C ASP A 153 12.78 -23.43 0.63
N GLU A 154 13.55 -22.93 1.60
CA GLU A 154 13.33 -23.15 3.03
C GLU A 154 12.00 -22.57 3.54
N TYR A 155 11.41 -21.62 2.83
CA TYR A 155 10.12 -21.01 3.19
C TYR A 155 8.96 -21.60 2.38
N LEU A 156 9.20 -22.59 1.52
CA LEU A 156 8.15 -23.22 0.73
C LEU A 156 7.47 -24.36 1.47
N ASP A 157 6.16 -24.47 1.24
CA ASP A 157 5.33 -25.56 1.73
C ASP A 157 5.50 -26.84 0.92
N GLU A 158 4.95 -27.94 1.38
CA GLU A 158 4.92 -29.18 0.60
C GLU A 158 4.05 -29.00 -0.66
N LEU A 159 4.45 -29.62 -1.77
CA LEU A 159 3.59 -29.82 -2.92
C LEU A 159 3.73 -31.26 -3.40
N THR A 160 2.60 -31.90 -3.65
CA THR A 160 2.56 -33.19 -4.34
C THR A 160 1.96 -33.02 -5.72
N THR A 161 2.62 -33.57 -6.75
CA THR A 161 2.13 -33.55 -8.12
C THR A 161 1.94 -34.96 -8.68
N PHE A 162 0.99 -35.11 -9.60
CA PHE A 162 0.65 -36.37 -10.23
C PHE A 162 0.67 -36.20 -11.75
N LYS A 163 1.58 -36.92 -12.43
CA LYS A 163 1.66 -36.91 -13.90
C LYS A 163 0.53 -37.67 -14.57
N GLU A 164 -0.12 -38.58 -13.84
CA GLU A 164 -1.17 -39.46 -14.36
C GLU A 164 -2.28 -39.54 -13.31
N CYS A 165 -3.49 -39.17 -13.70
CA CYS A 165 -4.71 -39.42 -12.94
C CYS A 165 -5.77 -40.02 -13.86
N TYR A 166 -6.64 -40.85 -13.29
CA TYR A 166 -7.64 -41.65 -13.99
C TYR A 166 -9.05 -41.08 -13.78
N GLY A 167 -10.02 -41.54 -14.58
CA GLY A 167 -11.39 -41.02 -14.57
C GLY A 167 -12.20 -41.32 -13.31
N ASP A 168 -11.65 -42.07 -12.35
CA ASP A 168 -12.20 -42.34 -11.03
C ASP A 168 -11.53 -41.50 -9.91
N ASP A 169 -10.83 -40.42 -10.30
CA ASP A 169 -10.06 -39.53 -9.43
C ASP A 169 -8.89 -40.20 -8.68
N THR A 170 -8.52 -41.43 -9.06
CA THR A 170 -7.26 -42.03 -8.58
C THR A 170 -6.08 -41.47 -9.36
N CYS A 171 -4.94 -41.32 -8.70
CA CYS A 171 -3.71 -40.85 -9.33
C CYS A 171 -2.58 -41.86 -9.17
N GLY A 172 -1.64 -41.84 -10.13
CA GLY A 172 -0.46 -42.68 -10.14
C GLY A 172 0.57 -42.27 -9.08
N TYR A 173 1.84 -42.61 -9.33
CA TYR A 173 2.91 -42.30 -8.38
C TYR A 173 3.12 -40.78 -8.24
N PRO A 174 3.11 -40.25 -7.00
CA PRO A 174 3.33 -38.84 -6.76
C PRO A 174 4.80 -38.45 -6.96
N THR A 175 5.02 -37.21 -7.40
CA THR A 175 6.27 -36.48 -7.16
C THR A 175 6.04 -35.56 -5.97
N VAL A 176 6.81 -35.76 -4.90
CA VAL A 176 6.69 -34.96 -3.67
C VAL A 176 7.82 -33.94 -3.62
N TYR A 177 7.45 -32.68 -3.47
CA TYR A 177 8.32 -31.56 -3.15
C TYR A 177 8.17 -31.27 -1.66
N PRO A 178 9.12 -31.67 -0.80
CA PRO A 178 8.95 -31.56 0.65
C PRO A 178 8.85 -30.10 1.09
N ALA A 179 8.19 -29.88 2.22
CA ALA A 179 8.18 -28.59 2.89
C ALA A 179 9.58 -28.24 3.41
N GLY A 180 9.94 -26.96 3.33
CA GLY A 180 11.08 -26.39 4.04
C GLY A 180 10.79 -26.18 5.53
N GLU A 181 11.75 -25.61 6.25
CA GLU A 181 11.62 -25.30 7.68
C GLU A 181 10.54 -24.24 7.98
N GLY A 182 10.25 -23.36 7.01
CA GLY A 182 9.42 -22.18 7.18
C GLY A 182 10.14 -21.07 7.95
N TYR A 183 9.50 -19.90 8.03
CA TYR A 183 9.97 -18.81 8.87
C TYR A 183 9.26 -18.87 10.23
N SER A 184 9.99 -19.25 11.27
CA SER A 184 9.46 -19.39 12.63
C SER A 184 9.25 -18.04 13.32
N ASP A 185 8.35 -18.00 14.29
CA ASP A 185 8.10 -16.84 15.16
C ASP A 185 7.70 -15.54 14.45
N VAL A 186 7.07 -15.66 13.27
CA VAL A 186 6.56 -14.52 12.50
C VAL A 186 5.12 -14.75 12.06
N ASP A 187 4.44 -13.66 11.69
CA ASP A 187 3.05 -13.67 11.22
C ASP A 187 2.93 -13.32 9.73
N MET A 188 3.99 -12.71 9.18
CA MET A 188 4.18 -12.41 7.77
C MET A 188 5.67 -12.29 7.48
N VAL A 189 6.10 -12.75 6.30
CA VAL A 189 7.48 -12.60 5.81
C VAL A 189 7.53 -11.49 4.76
N ILE A 190 8.47 -10.57 4.91
CA ILE A 190 8.75 -9.51 3.96
C ILE A 190 10.07 -9.84 3.26
N LEU A 191 9.98 -10.08 1.95
CA LEU A 191 11.13 -10.18 1.07
C LEU A 191 11.54 -8.76 0.68
N VAL A 192 12.82 -8.45 0.80
CA VAL A 192 13.35 -7.13 0.45
C VAL A 192 14.38 -7.27 -0.66
N THR A 193 14.16 -6.54 -1.75
CA THR A 193 15.08 -6.47 -2.90
C THR A 193 15.50 -5.03 -3.16
N ALA A 194 16.57 -4.86 -3.92
CA ALA A 194 17.00 -3.54 -4.40
C ALA A 194 17.24 -3.55 -5.92
N LYS A 195 16.27 -4.00 -6.69
CA LYS A 195 16.40 -4.21 -8.13
C LYS A 195 15.86 -3.01 -8.93
N HIS A 196 16.48 -2.73 -10.06
CA HIS A 196 15.98 -1.73 -11.01
C HIS A 196 14.73 -2.26 -11.75
N ASP A 197 13.69 -1.44 -11.80
CA ASP A 197 12.47 -1.65 -12.57
C ASP A 197 12.14 -0.41 -13.40
N SER A 198 11.30 -0.58 -14.42
CA SER A 198 10.67 0.53 -15.14
C SER A 198 9.99 1.55 -14.22
N ALA A 199 9.31 1.09 -13.16
CA ALA A 199 8.66 1.95 -12.17
C ALA A 199 9.66 2.79 -11.37
N CYS A 200 10.88 2.28 -11.17
CA CYS A 200 11.93 3.01 -10.48
C CYS A 200 12.44 4.22 -11.28
N GLY A 201 12.10 4.32 -12.57
CA GLY A 201 12.42 5.48 -13.41
C GLY A 201 13.92 5.74 -13.61
N ILE A 202 14.22 6.84 -14.31
CA ILE A 202 15.58 7.33 -14.59
C ILE A 202 15.62 8.83 -14.28
N ASN A 203 16.77 9.33 -13.78
CA ASN A 203 17.02 10.76 -13.49
C ASN A 203 16.11 11.40 -12.44
N GLY A 204 15.66 10.63 -11.44
CA GLY A 204 14.74 11.14 -10.40
C GLY A 204 13.26 11.07 -10.79
N ASN A 205 12.93 10.45 -11.92
CA ASN A 205 11.56 10.35 -12.45
C ASN A 205 10.96 8.95 -12.23
N GLY A 206 10.79 8.52 -10.98
CA GLY A 206 10.22 7.20 -10.65
C GLY A 206 9.96 7.04 -9.15
N VAL A 207 9.52 5.85 -8.74
CA VAL A 207 9.24 5.56 -7.33
C VAL A 207 10.54 5.28 -6.54
N ILE A 208 10.57 5.66 -5.26
CA ILE A 208 11.70 5.34 -4.36
C ILE A 208 11.67 3.86 -3.96
N ALA A 209 10.47 3.31 -3.83
CA ALA A 209 10.23 1.91 -3.56
C ALA A 209 8.81 1.55 -4.03
N PHE A 210 8.51 0.26 -4.03
CA PHE A 210 7.16 -0.25 -4.21
C PHE A 210 7.00 -1.57 -3.45
N ALA A 211 5.76 -1.93 -3.14
CA ALA A 211 5.46 -3.16 -2.44
C ALA A 211 4.18 -3.86 -2.90
N LEU A 212 4.16 -5.16 -2.63
CA LEU A 212 3.04 -6.04 -2.96
C LEU A 212 2.92 -7.16 -1.91
N SER A 213 1.80 -7.88 -1.95
CA SER A 213 1.62 -9.15 -1.23
C SER A 213 1.46 -10.28 -2.22
N CYS A 214 2.08 -11.43 -1.98
CA CYS A 214 2.09 -12.54 -2.93
C CYS A 214 1.54 -13.86 -2.37
N GLN A 215 1.39 -13.96 -1.05
CA GLN A 215 0.76 -15.12 -0.38
C GLN A 215 -0.24 -14.62 0.66
N ARG A 216 -1.25 -15.42 0.93
CA ARG A 216 -2.25 -15.14 1.97
C ARG A 216 -2.64 -16.42 2.70
N ASP A 217 -3.16 -16.25 3.92
CA ASP A 217 -3.65 -17.35 4.74
C ASP A 217 -5.14 -17.69 4.46
N GLN A 218 -5.70 -18.66 5.18
CA GLN A 218 -7.09 -19.10 5.04
C GLN A 218 -8.13 -18.03 5.40
N CYS A 219 -7.69 -16.94 6.03
CA CYS A 219 -8.49 -15.75 6.32
C CYS A 219 -8.25 -14.61 5.31
N ASP A 220 -7.68 -14.93 4.15
CA ASP A 220 -7.29 -14.01 3.08
C ASP A 220 -6.25 -12.95 3.50
N ARG A 221 -5.64 -13.05 4.69
CA ARG A 221 -4.67 -12.07 5.17
C ARG A 221 -3.30 -12.29 4.52
N PRO A 222 -2.62 -11.24 4.06
CA PRO A 222 -1.24 -11.33 3.56
C PRO A 222 -0.28 -12.03 4.52
N THR A 223 0.56 -12.88 3.94
CA THR A 223 1.41 -13.83 4.65
C THR A 223 2.84 -13.82 4.12
N PHE A 224 3.01 -13.45 2.85
CA PHE A 224 4.27 -13.00 2.26
C PHE A 224 4.04 -11.70 1.48
N GLY A 225 5.00 -10.80 1.58
CA GLY A 225 5.08 -9.58 0.78
C GLY A 225 6.46 -9.35 0.23
N LEU A 226 6.53 -8.53 -0.80
CA LEU A 226 7.78 -8.05 -1.39
C LEU A 226 7.81 -6.53 -1.26
N VAL A 227 8.93 -6.00 -0.81
CA VAL A 227 9.27 -4.58 -0.88
C VAL A 227 10.53 -4.46 -1.74
N ASN A 228 10.45 -3.72 -2.83
CA ASN A 228 11.61 -3.41 -3.65
C ASN A 228 12.00 -1.96 -3.43
N VAL A 229 13.26 -1.71 -3.07
CA VAL A 229 13.82 -0.36 -3.02
C VAL A 229 14.51 -0.06 -4.34
N CYS A 230 14.31 1.13 -4.91
CA CYS A 230 14.86 1.51 -6.20
C CYS A 230 16.24 2.17 -6.02
N PRO A 231 17.37 1.47 -6.29
CA PRO A 231 18.71 1.94 -5.92
C PRO A 231 19.05 3.35 -6.37
N GLN A 232 18.68 3.69 -7.61
CA GLN A 232 19.00 4.96 -8.24
C GLN A 232 18.17 6.15 -7.72
N MET A 233 17.16 5.87 -6.89
CA MET A 233 16.24 6.86 -6.34
C MET A 233 16.51 7.16 -4.86
N ILE A 234 17.45 6.45 -4.25
CA ILE A 234 17.74 6.55 -2.82
C ILE A 234 18.94 7.48 -2.61
N ASN A 235 18.83 8.31 -1.57
CA ASN A 235 19.93 9.11 -1.05
C ASN A 235 19.98 8.91 0.47
N VAL A 236 21.18 8.69 1.03
CA VAL A 236 21.40 8.52 2.47
C VAL A 236 22.42 9.51 3.05
N ASP A 237 22.75 10.57 2.30
CA ASP A 237 23.80 11.54 2.64
C ASP A 237 23.39 12.53 3.73
N SER A 238 22.10 12.58 4.07
CA SER A 238 21.57 13.46 5.13
C SER A 238 20.55 12.74 6.00
N GLU A 239 20.41 13.18 7.25
CA GLU A 239 19.39 12.66 8.16
C GLU A 239 17.97 12.84 7.62
N TYR A 240 17.73 13.95 6.91
CA TYR A 240 16.47 14.17 6.20
C TYR A 240 16.18 13.08 5.16
N ALA A 241 17.14 12.76 4.30
CA ALA A 241 16.97 11.74 3.27
C ALA A 241 16.81 10.33 3.88
N LYS A 242 17.51 10.05 4.98
CA LYS A 242 17.36 8.82 5.76
C LYS A 242 15.97 8.68 6.39
N ASP A 243 15.47 9.72 7.04
CA ASP A 243 14.12 9.70 7.62
C ASP A 243 13.04 9.57 6.55
N ASN A 244 13.24 10.17 5.37
CA ASN A 244 12.35 9.97 4.23
C ASN A 244 12.32 8.51 3.78
N LEU A 245 13.48 7.86 3.66
CA LEU A 245 13.52 6.45 3.30
C LEU A 245 12.84 5.57 4.35
N VAL A 246 12.97 5.88 5.64
CA VAL A 246 12.22 5.19 6.72
C VAL A 246 10.72 5.39 6.55
N GLY A 247 10.28 6.61 6.23
CA GLY A 247 8.88 6.92 5.92
C GLY A 247 8.36 6.13 4.71
N THR A 248 9.12 6.10 3.63
CA THR A 248 8.83 5.29 2.44
C THR A 248 8.74 3.80 2.78
N MET A 249 9.69 3.23 3.52
CA MET A 249 9.59 1.83 3.95
C MET A 249 8.36 1.57 4.82
N THR A 250 7.96 2.54 5.65
CA THR A 250 6.74 2.44 6.47
C THR A 250 5.49 2.44 5.59
N HIS A 251 5.43 3.29 4.56
CA HIS A 251 4.38 3.34 3.54
C HIS A 251 4.28 2.03 2.76
N GLU A 252 5.41 1.55 2.22
CA GLU A 252 5.46 0.30 1.45
C GLU A 252 5.05 -0.92 2.27
N LEU A 253 5.40 -0.97 3.55
CA LEU A 253 4.93 -2.02 4.43
C LEU A 253 3.41 -1.93 4.66
N ALA A 254 2.81 -0.74 4.70
CA ALA A 254 1.35 -0.63 4.75
C ALA A 254 0.69 -1.16 3.47
N HIS A 255 1.28 -0.92 2.29
CA HIS A 255 0.85 -1.58 1.07
C HIS A 255 0.94 -3.09 1.21
N ALA A 256 2.07 -3.65 1.61
CA ALA A 256 2.25 -5.10 1.79
C ALA A 256 1.23 -5.70 2.78
N LEU A 257 0.90 -4.98 3.86
CA LEU A 257 0.02 -5.46 4.94
C LEU A 257 -1.48 -5.33 4.63
N VAL A 258 -1.95 -4.19 4.13
CA VAL A 258 -3.41 -3.93 4.04
C VAL A 258 -3.86 -3.10 2.84
N PHE A 259 -3.07 -2.12 2.41
CA PHE A 259 -3.58 -1.05 1.57
C PHE A 259 -3.35 -1.38 0.09
N SER A 260 -4.35 -1.97 -0.55
CA SER A 260 -4.34 -2.18 -1.99
C SER A 260 -5.74 -2.43 -2.55
N ALA A 261 -6.02 -1.93 -3.75
CA ALA A 261 -7.26 -2.21 -4.48
C ALA A 261 -7.56 -3.72 -4.59
N TYR A 262 -6.53 -4.57 -4.68
CA TYR A 262 -6.66 -6.03 -4.75
C TYR A 262 -6.99 -6.69 -3.40
N LYS A 263 -6.82 -5.96 -2.29
CA LYS A 263 -7.01 -6.45 -0.92
C LYS A 263 -8.34 -6.04 -0.31
N TYR A 264 -8.90 -4.89 -0.66
CA TYR A 264 -10.19 -4.46 -0.09
C TYR A 264 -11.30 -5.51 -0.21
N PRO A 265 -11.41 -6.20 -1.35
CA PRO A 265 -12.35 -7.30 -1.45
C PRO A 265 -12.10 -8.47 -0.51
N LEU A 266 -10.84 -8.70 -0.13
CA LEU A 266 -10.40 -9.80 0.72
C LEU A 266 -10.62 -9.51 2.20
N PHE A 267 -11.05 -8.30 2.55
CA PHE A 267 -11.39 -7.96 3.91
C PHE A 267 -12.50 -8.85 4.45
N ARG A 268 -12.54 -8.95 5.76
CA ARG A 268 -13.48 -9.76 6.54
C ARG A 268 -14.05 -8.94 7.69
N TYR A 269 -15.22 -9.37 8.18
CA TYR A 269 -15.73 -8.88 9.44
C TYR A 269 -14.92 -9.46 10.61
N ALA A 270 -15.09 -8.93 11.82
CA ALA A 270 -14.36 -9.37 13.01
C ALA A 270 -14.62 -10.86 13.37
N ASP A 271 -15.79 -11.38 12.96
CA ASP A 271 -16.20 -12.78 13.09
C ASP A 271 -15.59 -13.70 12.01
N GLY A 272 -14.77 -13.17 11.11
CA GLY A 272 -14.08 -13.91 10.07
C GLY A 272 -14.89 -14.08 8.79
N SER A 273 -16.14 -13.63 8.74
CA SER A 273 -16.97 -13.76 7.55
C SER A 273 -16.49 -12.83 6.42
N PRO A 274 -16.51 -13.29 5.15
CA PRO A 274 -16.23 -12.44 4.00
C PRO A 274 -17.13 -11.22 3.96
N ARG A 275 -16.50 -10.07 3.84
CA ARG A 275 -17.18 -8.77 3.79
C ARG A 275 -17.92 -8.55 2.45
N VAL A 276 -17.41 -9.19 1.39
CA VAL A 276 -18.08 -9.39 0.10
C VAL A 276 -18.07 -10.88 -0.28
N PRO A 277 -19.10 -11.39 -1.00
CA PRO A 277 -19.12 -12.78 -1.43
C PRO A 277 -17.88 -13.16 -2.24
N ARG A 278 -17.25 -14.29 -1.92
CA ARG A 278 -16.16 -14.88 -2.71
C ARG A 278 -16.80 -15.66 -3.86
N ASN A 279 -16.73 -15.17 -5.08
CA ASN A 279 -17.18 -15.92 -6.25
C ASN A 279 -15.98 -16.59 -6.93
N PRO A 280 -15.89 -17.93 -6.97
CA PRO A 280 -14.81 -18.64 -7.64
C PRO A 280 -14.76 -18.39 -9.15
N ASP A 281 -15.89 -18.07 -9.80
CA ASP A 281 -15.97 -17.82 -11.24
C ASP A 281 -15.57 -16.39 -11.64
N THR A 282 -15.51 -15.46 -10.68
CA THR A 282 -15.09 -14.07 -10.91
C THR A 282 -13.94 -13.69 -10.00
N ALA A 283 -12.93 -14.56 -9.87
CA ALA A 283 -11.73 -14.34 -9.06
C ALA A 283 -11.02 -12.96 -9.28
N GLY A 284 -11.43 -12.16 -10.26
CA GLY A 284 -10.98 -10.78 -10.50
C GLY A 284 -12.05 -9.69 -10.60
N VAL A 285 -13.34 -9.94 -10.30
CA VAL A 285 -14.38 -8.87 -10.29
C VAL A 285 -15.03 -8.77 -8.92
N LEU A 286 -14.20 -8.50 -7.93
CA LEU A 286 -14.71 -8.06 -6.65
C LEU A 286 -14.99 -6.56 -6.74
N ARG A 287 -16.25 -6.16 -6.51
CA ARG A 287 -16.62 -4.74 -6.54
C ARG A 287 -15.93 -4.03 -5.38
N PRO A 288 -15.30 -2.86 -5.60
CA PRO A 288 -14.69 -2.08 -4.54
C PRO A 288 -15.69 -1.82 -3.42
N TYR A 289 -15.20 -1.78 -2.19
CA TYR A 289 -15.89 -1.08 -1.12
C TYR A 289 -15.98 0.39 -1.53
N GLY A 290 -17.11 0.82 -2.08
CA GLY A 290 -17.34 2.23 -2.37
C GLY A 290 -18.58 2.59 -3.16
N THR A 291 -19.02 3.82 -2.94
CA THR A 291 -20.07 4.49 -3.71
C THR A 291 -19.43 5.32 -4.81
N ARG A 292 -19.98 5.24 -6.02
CA ARG A 292 -19.54 6.03 -7.17
C ARG A 292 -20.24 7.39 -7.17
N GLY A 293 -19.47 8.47 -6.96
CA GLY A 293 -19.80 9.83 -7.42
C GLY A 293 -19.03 10.15 -8.70
N SER A 294 -19.12 11.36 -9.25
CA SER A 294 -18.30 11.85 -10.39
C SER A 294 -16.84 11.38 -10.24
N CYS A 295 -16.43 10.32 -10.94
CA CYS A 295 -15.10 9.68 -10.92
C CYS A 295 -14.38 9.50 -9.56
N VAL A 296 -15.10 9.32 -8.45
CA VAL A 296 -14.52 9.15 -7.11
C VAL A 296 -14.87 7.78 -6.54
N PHE A 297 -13.88 7.12 -5.94
CA PHE A 297 -14.05 5.89 -5.17
C PHE A 297 -13.82 6.17 -3.69
N LYS A 298 -14.61 5.52 -2.82
CA LYS A 298 -14.59 5.79 -1.38
C LYS A 298 -14.54 4.49 -0.60
N ILE A 299 -13.64 4.34 0.37
CA ILE A 299 -13.77 3.30 1.38
C ILE A 299 -14.91 3.67 2.34
N VAL A 300 -15.93 2.81 2.41
CA VAL A 300 -17.16 3.01 3.20
C VAL A 300 -17.26 2.07 4.40
N THR A 301 -16.14 1.47 4.81
CA THR A 301 -16.13 0.55 5.95
C THR A 301 -16.33 1.31 7.28
N PRO A 302 -16.95 0.69 8.30
CA PRO A 302 -17.45 1.41 9.47
C PRO A 302 -16.41 2.25 10.23
N LYS A 303 -15.23 1.70 10.49
CA LYS A 303 -14.17 2.41 11.22
C LYS A 303 -13.53 3.50 10.38
N VAL A 304 -13.31 3.26 9.08
CA VAL A 304 -12.79 4.27 8.17
C VAL A 304 -13.74 5.47 8.11
N VAL A 305 -15.05 5.24 7.98
CA VAL A 305 -16.07 6.31 7.99
C VAL A 305 -16.08 7.02 9.35
N GLU A 306 -16.08 6.29 10.46
CA GLU A 306 -16.02 6.85 11.82
C GLU A 306 -14.82 7.81 11.98
N LYS A 307 -13.62 7.35 11.61
CA LYS A 307 -12.38 8.13 11.76
C LYS A 307 -12.27 9.25 10.75
N ALA A 308 -12.78 9.10 9.52
CA ALA A 308 -12.81 10.19 8.55
C ALA A 308 -13.76 11.31 8.99
N ARG A 309 -14.96 10.96 9.51
CA ARG A 309 -15.89 11.95 10.08
C ARG A 309 -15.27 12.73 11.22
N ASP A 310 -14.58 12.04 12.13
CA ASP A 310 -13.87 12.70 13.22
C ASP A 310 -12.72 13.56 12.68
N TYR A 311 -11.87 13.03 11.80
CA TYR A 311 -10.75 13.75 11.21
C TYR A 311 -11.17 15.09 10.60
N PHE A 312 -12.19 15.10 9.74
CA PHE A 312 -12.63 16.32 9.07
C PHE A 312 -13.57 17.18 9.91
N ASP A 313 -14.11 16.70 11.04
CA ASP A 313 -15.25 17.31 11.75
C ASP A 313 -16.49 17.41 10.85
N CYS A 314 -16.80 16.31 10.16
CA CYS A 314 -17.92 16.23 9.22
C CYS A 314 -18.83 15.02 9.48
N PRO A 315 -19.93 15.17 10.24
CA PRO A 315 -20.83 14.06 10.57
C PRO A 315 -21.53 13.41 9.36
N THR A 316 -21.69 14.15 8.26
CA THR A 316 -22.40 13.69 7.05
C THR A 316 -21.51 13.01 6.03
N LEU A 317 -20.19 12.95 6.27
CA LEU A 317 -19.25 12.27 5.36
C LEU A 317 -19.63 10.79 5.23
N ASP A 318 -19.70 10.28 4.01
CA ASP A 318 -20.24 8.94 3.69
C ASP A 318 -19.15 7.90 3.35
N GLY A 319 -17.89 8.32 3.29
CA GLY A 319 -16.73 7.48 2.99
C GLY A 319 -15.44 8.29 2.94
N MET A 320 -14.29 7.62 2.94
CA MET A 320 -13.00 8.25 2.70
C MET A 320 -12.58 8.03 1.24
N GLU A 321 -12.26 9.09 0.52
CA GLU A 321 -11.88 9.03 -0.89
C GLU A 321 -10.52 8.35 -1.09
N ILE A 322 -10.43 7.50 -2.11
CA ILE A 322 -9.21 6.90 -2.65
C ILE A 322 -8.77 7.77 -3.82
N GLU A 323 -7.45 7.90 -3.97
CA GLU A 323 -6.83 8.61 -5.10
C GLU A 323 -7.44 8.19 -6.45
N ASN A 324 -7.66 9.17 -7.31
CA ASN A 324 -8.30 8.95 -8.61
C ASN A 324 -7.53 9.55 -9.79
N GLN A 325 -6.35 10.14 -9.56
CA GLN A 325 -5.49 10.62 -10.62
C GLN A 325 -4.83 9.44 -11.35
N SER A 326 -5.37 9.11 -12.52
CA SER A 326 -4.72 8.24 -13.49
C SER A 326 -4.50 9.01 -14.79
N PRO A 327 -3.33 8.89 -15.44
CA PRO A 327 -3.08 9.49 -16.76
C PRO A 327 -3.95 8.88 -17.87
N ARG A 328 -4.73 7.83 -17.59
CA ARG A 328 -5.62 7.18 -18.55
C ARG A 328 -7.01 7.81 -18.52
N GLN A 329 -7.51 8.22 -19.69
CA GLN A 329 -8.90 8.67 -19.85
C GLN A 329 -9.89 7.59 -19.41
N GLY A 330 -10.55 7.78 -18.27
CA GLY A 330 -11.60 6.89 -17.75
C GLY A 330 -11.60 6.77 -16.22
N CYS A 331 -12.73 6.37 -15.64
CA CYS A 331 -12.81 6.12 -14.20
C CYS A 331 -12.37 4.69 -13.88
N HIS A 332 -11.16 4.53 -13.37
CA HIS A 332 -10.60 3.24 -13.00
C HIS A 332 -10.22 3.21 -11.51
N VAL A 333 -10.52 2.10 -10.82
CA VAL A 333 -9.98 1.83 -9.47
C VAL A 333 -8.60 1.23 -9.66
N LEU A 334 -7.61 2.10 -9.84
CA LEU A 334 -6.21 1.66 -9.95
C LEU A 334 -5.44 1.92 -8.65
N GLU A 335 -5.95 2.79 -7.79
CA GLU A 335 -5.11 3.38 -6.78
C GLU A 335 -5.23 2.70 -5.41
N SER A 336 -4.10 2.67 -4.71
CA SER A 336 -3.92 2.07 -3.39
C SER A 336 -3.53 3.13 -2.36
N HIS A 337 -4.02 4.35 -2.53
CA HIS A 337 -3.68 5.51 -1.71
C HIS A 337 -4.93 6.28 -1.28
N TRP A 338 -4.82 7.06 -0.22
CA TRP A 338 -5.83 8.07 0.09
C TRP A 338 -5.76 9.23 -0.90
N GLU A 339 -6.91 9.83 -1.17
CA GLU A 339 -7.03 11.03 -2.00
C GLU A 339 -6.15 12.17 -1.46
N GLN A 340 -5.10 12.52 -2.21
CA GLN A 340 -4.11 13.51 -1.80
C GLN A 340 -4.74 14.88 -1.57
N ARG A 341 -5.77 15.24 -2.35
CA ARG A 341 -6.53 16.49 -2.20
C ARG A 341 -7.16 16.64 -0.81
N LEU A 342 -7.39 15.54 -0.10
CA LEU A 342 -8.02 15.54 1.23
C LEU A 342 -7.03 15.29 2.37
N LEU A 343 -5.98 14.50 2.13
CA LEU A 343 -5.06 14.02 3.17
C LEU A 343 -3.58 14.32 2.90
N GLU A 344 -3.25 15.38 2.15
CA GLU A 344 -1.86 15.81 1.90
C GLU A 344 -0.94 15.68 3.13
N GLY A 345 0.17 14.95 2.97
CA GLY A 345 1.14 14.67 4.02
C GLY A 345 0.79 13.48 4.93
N GLU A 346 -0.36 12.83 4.76
CA GLU A 346 -0.65 11.56 5.43
C GLU A 346 0.25 10.45 4.88
N LEU A 347 0.53 9.43 5.68
CA LEU A 347 1.45 8.36 5.31
C LEU A 347 1.10 7.70 3.97
N MET A 348 -0.17 7.47 3.68
CA MET A 348 -0.66 6.66 2.55
C MET A 348 -1.23 7.48 1.38
N VAL A 349 -0.81 8.74 1.21
CA VAL A 349 -1.04 9.49 -0.03
C VAL A 349 -0.02 9.07 -1.11
N PRO A 350 -0.33 9.21 -2.41
CA PRO A 350 0.54 8.72 -3.50
C PRO A 350 1.87 9.48 -3.60
N ILE A 351 1.87 10.78 -3.29
CA ILE A 351 3.08 11.60 -3.36
C ILE A 351 3.49 12.01 -1.95
N ALA A 352 4.61 11.46 -1.52
CA ALA A 352 5.25 11.85 -0.28
C ALA A 352 5.77 13.29 -0.36
N ASN A 353 5.17 14.22 0.39
CA ASN A 353 5.74 15.56 0.56
C ASN A 353 6.81 15.49 1.67
N PHE A 354 8.06 15.34 1.24
CA PHE A 354 9.21 14.84 2.00
C PHE A 354 9.61 15.60 3.29
N GLY A 355 8.89 16.63 3.72
CA GLY A 355 9.13 17.33 4.99
C GLY A 355 8.06 17.12 6.06
N TYR A 356 6.95 16.47 5.70
CA TYR A 356 5.73 16.46 6.49
C TYR A 356 4.96 15.14 6.26
N HIS A 357 5.28 14.13 7.07
CA HIS A 357 4.58 12.84 7.08
C HIS A 357 3.89 12.61 8.42
N PHE A 358 2.63 12.23 8.40
CA PHE A 358 1.88 11.89 9.61
C PHE A 358 1.04 10.63 9.41
N MET A 359 0.81 9.90 10.50
CA MET A 359 -0.10 8.76 10.50
C MET A 359 -1.47 9.22 11.00
N SER A 360 -2.50 9.07 10.17
CA SER A 360 -3.87 9.32 10.59
C SER A 360 -4.51 8.12 11.29
N GLU A 361 -5.52 8.38 12.12
CA GLU A 361 -6.40 7.32 12.60
C GLU A 361 -7.21 6.67 11.46
N ILE A 362 -7.33 7.34 10.29
CA ILE A 362 -8.03 6.81 9.11
C ILE A 362 -7.27 5.60 8.54
N THR A 363 -5.94 5.70 8.41
CA THR A 363 -5.09 4.58 7.97
C THR A 363 -5.17 3.41 8.95
N LEU A 364 -5.09 3.68 10.25
CA LEU A 364 -5.25 2.62 11.27
C LEU A 364 -6.65 1.99 11.21
N ALA A 365 -7.69 2.79 10.97
CA ALA A 365 -9.05 2.27 10.80
C ALA A 365 -9.18 1.32 9.61
N LEU A 366 -8.43 1.51 8.52
CA LEU A 366 -8.38 0.55 7.42
C LEU A 366 -7.77 -0.79 7.86
N PHE A 367 -6.71 -0.75 8.68
CA PHE A 367 -6.15 -1.96 9.30
C PHE A 367 -7.18 -2.70 10.15
N GLU A 368 -7.96 -1.99 10.97
CA GLU A 368 -9.02 -2.61 11.78
C GLU A 368 -10.15 -3.17 10.90
N ASP A 369 -10.64 -2.38 9.94
CA ASP A 369 -11.74 -2.78 9.07
C ASP A 369 -11.38 -3.92 8.12
N SER A 370 -10.10 -4.17 7.87
CA SER A 370 -9.65 -5.36 7.13
C SER A 370 -10.07 -6.67 7.80
N GLY A 371 -10.28 -6.66 9.12
CA GLY A 371 -10.51 -7.83 9.95
C GLY A 371 -9.24 -8.63 10.26
N TRP A 372 -8.08 -8.16 9.78
CA TRP A 372 -6.80 -8.86 9.90
C TRP A 372 -5.96 -8.40 11.09
N TYR A 373 -6.10 -7.13 11.48
CA TYR A 373 -5.29 -6.47 12.49
C TYR A 373 -6.15 -5.70 13.48
N LEU A 374 -5.66 -5.55 14.70
CA LEU A 374 -6.22 -4.63 15.69
C LEU A 374 -5.16 -3.55 15.97
N PRO A 375 -5.33 -2.32 15.50
CA PRO A 375 -4.34 -1.26 15.67
C PRO A 375 -4.42 -0.62 17.07
N ASP A 376 -3.27 -0.17 17.57
CA ASP A 376 -3.19 0.78 18.68
C ASP A 376 -3.33 2.21 18.12
N TYR A 377 -4.52 2.81 18.26
CA TYR A 377 -4.77 4.18 17.80
C TYR A 377 -3.89 5.24 18.49
N SER A 378 -3.29 4.94 19.65
CA SER A 378 -2.36 5.87 20.30
C SER A 378 -1.06 6.09 19.51
N MET A 379 -0.78 5.22 18.54
CA MET A 379 0.33 5.34 17.60
C MET A 379 0.05 6.30 16.44
N ALA A 380 -1.21 6.73 16.25
CA ALA A 380 -1.51 7.80 15.32
C ALA A 380 -0.84 9.11 15.75
N THR A 381 -0.54 9.99 14.78
CA THR A 381 0.00 11.30 15.08
C THR A 381 -1.03 12.14 15.83
N LYS A 382 -0.62 12.81 16.92
CA LYS A 382 -1.50 13.75 17.63
C LYS A 382 -1.70 15.01 16.79
N MET A 383 -2.94 15.24 16.38
CA MET A 383 -3.26 16.28 15.40
C MET A 383 -3.76 17.59 16.01
N HIS A 384 -3.35 18.69 15.39
CA HIS A 384 -3.77 20.05 15.71
C HIS A 384 -4.39 20.73 14.48
N LYS A 385 -5.58 21.32 14.66
CA LYS A 385 -6.27 22.06 13.59
C LYS A 385 -5.38 23.19 13.06
N GLY A 386 -5.26 23.28 11.74
CA GLY A 386 -4.44 24.28 11.05
C GLY A 386 -2.97 23.89 10.90
N MET A 387 -2.51 22.81 11.55
CA MET A 387 -1.18 22.25 11.32
C MET A 387 -1.24 21.04 10.37
N PHE A 388 -2.25 20.19 10.54
CA PHE A 388 -2.50 19.01 9.69
C PHE A 388 -3.55 19.30 8.64
N PHE A 389 -3.25 18.89 7.42
CA PHE A 389 -4.05 19.20 6.24
C PHE A 389 -5.44 18.60 6.34
N GLY A 390 -6.49 19.43 6.28
CA GLY A 390 -7.87 18.95 6.35
C GLY A 390 -8.38 18.58 7.74
N TYR A 391 -7.49 18.43 8.74
CA TYR A 391 -7.89 18.09 10.10
C TYR A 391 -8.78 19.18 10.73
N LYS A 392 -10.00 18.79 11.10
CA LYS A 392 -11.08 19.58 11.70
C LYS A 392 -11.48 20.80 10.86
N GLN A 393 -11.45 20.69 9.52
CA GLN A 393 -11.81 21.78 8.60
C GLN A 393 -13.30 21.84 8.19
N GLY A 394 -14.10 20.87 8.61
CA GLY A 394 -15.54 20.80 8.38
C GLY A 394 -15.92 20.12 7.05
N CYS A 395 -17.22 19.86 6.87
CA CYS A 395 -17.74 19.15 5.69
C CYS A 395 -17.41 19.83 4.36
N SER A 396 -17.47 21.16 4.32
CA SER A 396 -17.19 21.90 3.10
C SER A 396 -15.78 21.60 2.58
N PHE A 397 -14.78 21.45 3.46
CA PHE A 397 -13.42 21.09 3.03
C PHE A 397 -13.38 19.73 2.32
N ALA A 398 -14.08 18.74 2.90
CA ALA A 398 -14.09 17.38 2.41
C ALA A 398 -14.97 17.17 1.16
N MET A 399 -16.03 17.97 1.00
CA MET A 399 -17.09 17.70 0.02
C MET A 399 -17.18 18.74 -1.10
N ASP A 400 -16.74 19.98 -0.88
CA ASP A 400 -16.85 21.06 -1.86
C ASP A 400 -15.58 21.16 -2.73
N LYS A 401 -15.64 21.90 -3.84
CA LYS A 401 -14.46 22.19 -4.66
C LYS A 401 -13.44 23.00 -3.87
N CYS A 402 -12.15 22.69 -4.03
CA CYS A 402 -11.02 23.40 -3.39
C CYS A 402 -10.70 24.75 -4.04
N ILE A 403 -11.08 24.91 -5.31
CA ILE A 403 -11.00 26.15 -6.09
C ILE A 403 -12.39 26.43 -6.71
N ASN A 404 -12.84 27.68 -6.66
CA ASN A 404 -14.11 28.09 -7.26
C ASN A 404 -13.97 28.39 -8.77
N SER A 405 -15.09 28.71 -9.43
CA SER A 405 -15.10 29.06 -10.86
C SER A 405 -14.28 30.32 -11.21
N GLU A 406 -13.94 31.13 -10.21
CA GLU A 406 -13.14 32.35 -10.34
C GLU A 406 -11.64 32.08 -10.08
N SER A 407 -11.25 30.79 -9.94
CA SER A 407 -9.87 30.38 -9.64
C SER A 407 -9.35 30.84 -8.28
N GLU A 408 -10.25 31.10 -7.33
CA GLU A 408 -9.94 31.43 -5.95
C GLU A 408 -10.06 30.19 -5.05
N ALA A 409 -9.20 30.11 -4.03
CA ALA A 409 -9.31 29.07 -3.01
C ALA A 409 -10.59 29.23 -2.19
N THR A 410 -11.38 28.16 -2.11
CA THR A 410 -12.66 28.14 -1.38
C THR A 410 -12.47 27.98 0.13
N PHE A 411 -11.27 27.57 0.57
CA PHE A 411 -10.91 27.39 1.97
C PHE A 411 -9.65 28.19 2.31
N GLU A 412 -9.84 29.40 2.84
CA GLU A 412 -8.75 30.23 3.35
C GLU A 412 -8.67 30.13 4.88
N VAL A 413 -7.65 29.44 5.41
CA VAL A 413 -7.31 29.54 6.83
C VAL A 413 -6.29 30.67 7.02
N GLY A 414 -6.77 31.90 7.15
CA GLY A 414 -5.93 33.04 7.53
C GLY A 414 -5.27 33.72 6.32
N LYS A 415 -5.94 34.75 5.84
CA LYS A 415 -5.75 35.54 4.60
C LYS A 415 -4.34 35.97 4.15
N LYS A 416 -3.23 35.64 4.83
CA LYS A 416 -1.90 36.15 4.43
C LYS A 416 -0.67 35.24 4.62
N LYS A 417 -0.72 34.04 5.22
CA LYS A 417 0.54 33.28 5.50
C LYS A 417 0.53 31.74 5.39
N THR A 418 -0.59 31.07 5.65
CA THR A 418 -0.69 29.60 5.59
C THR A 418 -2.04 29.23 5.00
N SER A 419 -2.11 28.34 4.01
CA SER A 419 -3.39 27.87 3.45
C SER A 419 -3.25 26.43 2.99
N HIS A 420 -4.38 25.71 2.96
CA HIS A 420 -4.46 24.36 2.39
C HIS A 420 -4.34 24.42 0.86
N PHE A 421 -4.98 25.41 0.24
CA PHE A 421 -4.98 25.63 -1.19
C PHE A 421 -4.54 27.06 -1.52
N CYS A 422 -3.99 27.26 -2.71
CA CYS A 422 -3.67 28.59 -3.23
C CYS A 422 -4.35 28.78 -4.58
N GLY A 423 -4.84 30.00 -4.83
CA GLY A 423 -5.53 30.35 -6.08
C GLY A 423 -4.60 30.97 -7.11
N ALA A 424 -5.14 31.29 -8.29
CA ALA A 424 -4.36 31.89 -9.38
C ALA A 424 -3.71 33.24 -8.99
N ALA A 425 -4.34 34.01 -8.08
CA ALA A 425 -3.79 35.27 -7.59
C ALA A 425 -2.52 35.09 -6.71
N ASP A 426 -2.26 33.87 -6.27
CA ASP A 426 -1.15 33.51 -5.39
C ASP A 426 -0.02 32.80 -6.13
N ASP A 427 -0.09 32.68 -7.47
CA ASP A 427 0.91 31.94 -8.26
C ASP A 427 2.32 32.53 -8.07
N ASP A 428 3.30 31.64 -7.98
CA ASP A 428 4.70 31.94 -7.65
C ASP A 428 4.97 32.62 -6.29
N GLU A 429 3.94 32.87 -5.46
CA GLU A 429 4.12 33.44 -4.13
C GLU A 429 4.71 32.42 -3.14
N ASP A 430 5.68 32.89 -2.37
CA ASP A 430 6.31 32.11 -1.32
C ASP A 430 5.47 32.14 -0.03
N ARG A 431 5.24 30.97 0.56
CA ARG A 431 4.45 30.77 1.78
C ARG A 431 5.17 29.84 2.76
N CYS A 432 4.62 29.73 3.96
CA CYS A 432 5.02 28.68 4.90
C CYS A 432 4.13 27.44 4.70
N SER A 433 4.70 26.26 4.89
CA SER A 433 3.93 25.02 5.10
C SER A 433 2.98 25.17 6.29
N LEU A 434 1.93 24.34 6.36
CA LEU A 434 0.98 24.37 7.48
C LEU A 434 1.64 24.11 8.85
N ASP A 435 2.74 23.36 8.87
CA ASP A 435 3.55 23.12 10.07
C ASP A 435 4.63 24.17 10.35
N LEU A 436 4.73 25.20 9.49
CA LEU A 436 5.68 26.31 9.57
C LEU A 436 7.16 25.90 9.55
N LYS A 437 7.48 24.66 9.15
CA LYS A 437 8.87 24.18 9.12
C LYS A 437 9.56 24.40 7.78
N THR A 438 8.80 24.53 6.70
CA THR A 438 9.37 24.64 5.35
C THR A 438 8.76 25.81 4.61
N LYS A 439 9.55 26.32 3.65
CA LYS A 439 9.09 27.30 2.67
C LYS A 439 8.45 26.53 1.52
N VAL A 440 7.21 26.88 1.21
CA VAL A 440 6.46 26.31 0.08
C VAL A 440 6.18 27.41 -0.93
N ARG A 441 5.99 27.04 -2.19
CA ARG A 441 5.59 27.99 -3.24
C ARG A 441 4.29 27.52 -3.87
N CYS A 442 3.38 28.45 -4.10
CA CYS A 442 2.21 28.15 -4.92
C CYS A 442 2.66 27.96 -6.37
N SER A 443 2.28 26.85 -6.99
CA SER A 443 2.56 26.60 -8.40
C SER A 443 1.25 26.27 -9.10
N VAL A 444 0.67 27.25 -9.78
CA VAL A 444 -0.57 27.11 -10.53
C VAL A 444 -0.23 26.96 -12.00
N LYS A 445 -0.43 25.77 -12.55
CA LYS A 445 -0.30 25.56 -14.00
C LYS A 445 -1.62 25.86 -14.70
N HIS A 446 -1.59 26.86 -15.60
CA HIS A 446 -2.70 27.12 -16.51
C HIS A 446 -2.71 26.10 -17.65
N GLU A 447 -3.59 25.10 -17.57
CA GLU A 447 -3.79 24.16 -18.67
C GLU A 447 -4.80 24.70 -19.69
N LYS A 448 -4.52 24.49 -20.99
CA LYS A 448 -5.36 24.98 -22.10
C LYS A 448 -6.57 24.09 -22.41
N ALA A 449 -6.76 22.99 -21.70
CA ALA A 449 -7.82 22.01 -21.97
C ALA A 449 -8.67 21.75 -20.72
N PRO A 450 -9.98 21.50 -20.87
CA PRO A 450 -10.81 21.13 -19.75
C PRO A 450 -10.50 19.71 -19.30
N LEU A 451 -9.84 19.55 -18.15
CA LEU A 451 -9.82 18.27 -17.46
C LEU A 451 -11.18 18.10 -16.77
N SER A 452 -11.99 17.22 -17.33
CA SER A 452 -13.36 16.91 -16.93
C SER A 452 -13.49 16.21 -15.56
N GLN A 453 -12.43 16.17 -14.76
CA GLN A 453 -12.35 15.28 -13.59
C GLN A 453 -12.56 15.96 -12.23
N TYR A 454 -12.63 17.30 -12.21
CA TYR A 454 -12.95 18.10 -11.02
C TYR A 454 -14.20 18.99 -11.22
N GLU A 455 -15.01 18.66 -12.24
CA GLU A 455 -16.40 19.17 -12.36
C GLU A 455 -17.33 18.47 -11.39
#